data_AF-A0A3P6Q9U3-F1
#
_entry.id   AF-A0A3P6Q9U3-F1
#
_cell.length_a   1.000
_cell.length_b   1.000
_cell.length_c   1.000
_cell.angle_alpha   90.00
_cell.angle_beta   90.00
_cell.angle_gamma   90.00
#
_symmetry.space_group_name_H-M   'P 1'
#
loop_
_entity.id
_entity.type
_entity.pdbx_description
1 polymer ?
#
loop_
_entity_poly.entity_id
_entity_poly.type
_entity_poly.pdbx_seq_one_letter_code
_entity_poly.pdbx_strand_id
1 'polypeptide(L)'
;MESDEVFQWHVSGGLEQGFYNALSIGCRSFAFFVRNQRSWTSPPMSEEVAERFRETAKKLKFPMDQIVVHGSYLLNCGSSDMEILGRARTSMIDECKRCEQLGIIYYNVHPGSTAGKCTREECLKTVAETLDYVMERTQYITILIETMAGQGNTVGGKFEEIQQIIEMVKNKKRVGVCLDTCHIFAAGYDIRSEEVYHETITKFDNTIGLQYLRAFHINDSLGKFYCHSS
;
A
#
# COMPACT_ATOMS: atom_id res chain seq x y z
N MET A 1 -22.85 7.65 -3.38
CA MET A 1 -23.09 7.42 -1.94
C MET A 1 -23.19 5.91 -1.81
N GLU A 2 -22.22 5.14 -1.34
CA GLU A 2 -20.95 5.37 -0.63
C GLU A 2 -20.11 4.09 -0.78
N SER A 3 -18.78 4.26 -0.70
CA SER A 3 -17.69 3.28 -0.53
C SER A 3 -17.51 2.14 -1.55
N ASP A 4 -16.45 2.31 -2.36
CA ASP A 4 -15.72 1.23 -3.02
C ASP A 4 -15.29 0.17 -1.98
N GLU A 5 -15.62 -1.11 -2.22
CA GLU A 5 -15.27 -2.23 -1.34
C GLU A 5 -13.79 -2.63 -1.45
N VAL A 6 -12.90 -1.71 -1.07
CA VAL A 6 -11.76 -2.13 -0.24
C VAL A 6 -12.37 -2.40 1.13
N PHE A 7 -12.13 -3.56 1.73
CA PHE A 7 -12.45 -3.78 3.15
C PHE A 7 -11.52 -2.96 4.06
N GLN A 8 -11.51 -1.64 3.86
CA GLN A 8 -10.78 -0.64 4.61
C GLN A 8 -11.70 -0.14 5.72
N TRP A 9 -11.73 -0.89 6.81
CA TRP A 9 -12.64 -0.59 7.91
C TRP A 9 -12.16 0.64 8.68
N HIS A 10 -13.06 1.60 8.88
CA HIS A 10 -12.94 2.53 9.99
C HIS A 10 -13.13 1.74 11.28
N VAL A 11 -12.03 1.48 11.99
CA VAL A 11 -11.99 0.77 13.29
C VAL A 11 -12.51 1.68 14.40
N SER A 12 -13.77 2.11 14.29
CA SER A 12 -14.47 2.72 15.42
C SER A 12 -14.67 1.66 16.50
N GLY A 13 -14.26 1.96 17.73
CA GLY A 13 -14.33 1.03 18.86
C GLY A 13 -13.07 0.22 19.17
N GLY A 14 -11.99 0.35 18.37
CA GLY A 14 -10.70 -0.34 18.61
C GLY A 14 -10.18 -1.06 17.37
N LEU A 15 -8.86 -1.24 17.28
CA LEU A 15 -8.22 -1.87 16.11
C LEU A 15 -8.66 -3.33 15.92
N GLU A 16 -8.91 -4.02 17.03
CA GLU A 16 -9.36 -5.41 17.06
C GLU A 16 -10.73 -5.63 16.42
N GLN A 17 -11.53 -4.56 16.27
CA GLN A 17 -12.83 -4.63 15.60
C GLN A 17 -12.71 -5.04 14.13
N GLY A 18 -11.56 -4.77 13.50
CA GLY A 18 -11.26 -5.25 12.15
C GLY A 18 -11.39 -6.76 12.00
N PHE A 19 -11.00 -7.54 13.03
CA PHE A 19 -11.14 -9.00 13.00
C PHE A 19 -12.59 -9.45 13.02
N TYR A 20 -13.40 -8.88 13.91
CA TYR A 20 -14.81 -9.25 14.02
C TYR A 20 -15.59 -8.85 12.77
N ASN A 21 -15.28 -7.69 12.20
CA ASN A 21 -15.89 -7.22 10.96
C ASN A 21 -15.50 -8.11 9.78
N ALA A 22 -14.22 -8.47 9.64
CA ALA A 22 -13.79 -9.38 8.57
C ALA A 22 -14.48 -10.75 8.71
N LEU A 23 -14.51 -11.32 9.91
CA LEU A 23 -15.11 -12.64 10.14
C LEU A 23 -16.64 -12.65 9.96
N SER A 24 -17.33 -11.55 10.27
CA SER A 24 -18.81 -11.49 10.16
C SER A 24 -19.30 -11.61 8.71
N ILE A 25 -18.44 -11.28 7.74
CA ILE A 25 -18.69 -11.43 6.30
C ILE A 25 -17.91 -12.59 5.67
N GLY A 26 -17.27 -13.44 6.47
CA GLY A 26 -16.53 -14.62 6.00
C GLY A 26 -15.11 -14.34 5.49
N CYS A 27 -14.59 -13.12 5.64
CA CYS A 27 -13.24 -12.76 5.23
C CYS A 27 -12.18 -13.26 6.24
N ARG A 28 -11.02 -13.65 5.70
CA ARG A 28 -9.81 -14.00 6.47
C ARG A 28 -8.65 -13.07 6.19
N SER A 29 -8.92 -11.94 5.56
CA SER A 29 -7.98 -10.86 5.26
C SER A 29 -8.71 -9.53 5.41
N PHE A 30 -7.98 -8.46 5.70
CA PHE A 30 -8.49 -7.10 5.65
C PHE A 30 -7.35 -6.09 5.55
N ALA A 31 -7.70 -4.88 5.12
CA ALA A 31 -6.81 -3.74 5.17
C ALA A 31 -7.37 -2.66 6.10
N PHE A 32 -6.51 -1.83 6.70
CA PHE A 32 -6.95 -0.72 7.54
C PHE A 32 -5.86 0.32 7.71
N PHE A 33 -6.22 1.47 8.30
CA PHE A 33 -5.27 2.48 8.74
C PHE A 33 -4.94 2.31 10.21
N VAL A 34 -3.65 2.30 10.57
CA VAL A 34 -3.20 2.23 11.99
C VAL A 34 -3.30 3.57 12.73
N ARG A 35 -3.66 4.65 12.02
CA ARG A 35 -3.86 6.00 12.57
C ARG A 35 -4.77 6.83 11.66
N ASN A 36 -5.14 8.04 12.08
CA ASN A 36 -5.96 8.93 11.27
C ASN A 36 -5.21 9.38 9.99
N GLN A 37 -5.75 9.04 8.82
CA GLN A 37 -5.16 9.35 7.52
C GLN A 37 -5.12 10.84 7.15
N ARG A 38 -5.84 11.72 7.87
CA ARG A 38 -5.99 13.16 7.59
C ARG A 38 -5.02 14.03 8.40
N SER A 39 -4.26 13.43 9.32
CA SER A 39 -3.33 14.13 10.20
C SER A 39 -1.90 13.68 9.92
N TRP A 40 -0.92 14.57 10.14
CA TRP A 40 0.51 14.23 10.13
C TRP A 40 0.98 13.66 11.47
N THR A 41 0.24 13.92 12.54
CA THR A 41 0.60 13.52 13.90
C THR A 41 -0.50 12.67 14.51
N SER A 42 -0.10 11.73 15.35
CA SER A 42 -1.01 10.89 16.12
C SER A 42 -0.36 10.58 17.46
N PRO A 43 -1.14 10.48 18.55
CA PRO A 43 -0.59 10.09 19.84
C PRO A 43 0.07 8.71 19.71
N PRO A 44 1.14 8.42 20.46
CA PRO A 44 1.74 7.09 20.50
C PRO A 44 0.67 6.02 20.76
N MET A 45 0.79 4.87 20.09
CA MET A 45 -0.06 3.73 20.41
C MET A 45 0.29 3.22 21.81
N SER A 46 -0.72 3.02 22.66
CA SER A 46 -0.50 2.41 23.97
C SER A 46 -0.27 0.90 23.83
N GLU A 47 0.55 0.35 24.72
CA GLU A 47 0.79 -1.11 24.73
C GLU A 47 -0.51 -1.89 24.97
N GLU A 48 -1.44 -1.35 25.76
CA GLU A 48 -2.76 -1.96 26.00
C GLU A 48 -3.58 -2.14 24.71
N VAL A 49 -3.48 -1.20 23.75
CA VAL A 49 -4.14 -1.32 22.44
C VAL A 49 -3.45 -2.39 21.61
N ALA A 50 -2.12 -2.40 21.58
CA ALA A 50 -1.36 -3.37 20.80
C ALA A 50 -1.55 -4.81 21.33
N GLU A 51 -1.52 -4.99 22.66
CA GLU A 51 -1.75 -6.27 23.32
C GLU A 51 -3.14 -6.81 23.01
N ARG A 52 -4.19 -6.00 23.18
CA ARG A 52 -5.57 -6.37 22.87
C ARG A 52 -5.75 -6.82 21.42
N PHE A 53 -5.10 -6.14 20.48
CA PHE A 53 -5.11 -6.54 19.06
C PHE A 53 -4.49 -7.93 18.88
N ARG A 54 -3.27 -8.14 19.40
CA ARG A 54 -2.54 -9.42 19.28
C ARG A 54 -3.28 -10.57 19.97
N GLU A 55 -3.83 -10.34 21.16
CA GLU A 55 -4.61 -11.33 21.90
C GLU A 55 -5.90 -11.70 21.18
N THR A 56 -6.60 -10.71 20.61
CA THR A 56 -7.81 -10.95 19.81
C THR A 56 -7.49 -11.77 18.57
N ALA A 57 -6.44 -11.42 17.84
CA ALA A 57 -5.98 -12.20 16.68
C ALA A 57 -5.70 -13.66 17.05
N LYS A 58 -4.99 -13.89 18.16
CA LYS A 58 -4.67 -15.22 18.68
C LYS A 58 -5.94 -15.99 19.06
N LYS A 59 -6.86 -15.36 19.78
CA LYS A 59 -8.13 -15.96 20.21
C LYS A 59 -8.98 -16.39 19.01
N LEU A 60 -9.04 -15.55 17.98
CA LEU A 60 -9.80 -15.80 16.75
C LEU A 60 -9.06 -16.70 15.74
N LYS A 61 -7.79 -17.05 16.01
CA LYS A 61 -6.90 -17.74 15.07
C LYS A 61 -6.88 -17.04 13.70
N PHE A 62 -6.81 -15.70 13.73
CA PHE A 62 -6.79 -14.88 12.53
C PHE A 62 -5.39 -14.93 11.90
N PRO A 63 -5.28 -15.12 10.57
CA PRO A 63 -3.99 -15.19 9.90
C PRO A 63 -3.38 -13.79 9.79
N MET A 64 -2.38 -13.51 10.62
CA MET A 64 -1.74 -12.18 10.72
C MET A 64 -0.98 -11.79 9.44
N ASP A 65 -0.56 -12.77 8.65
CA ASP A 65 0.05 -12.63 7.34
C ASP A 65 -0.96 -12.26 6.23
N GLN A 66 -2.26 -12.15 6.55
CA GLN A 66 -3.31 -11.74 5.63
C GLN A 66 -3.84 -10.32 5.94
N ILE A 67 -3.10 -9.56 6.74
CA ILE A 67 -3.47 -8.20 7.15
C ILE A 67 -2.51 -7.22 6.49
N VAL A 68 -3.06 -6.19 5.87
CA VAL A 68 -2.29 -5.12 5.22
C VAL A 68 -2.65 -3.78 5.85
N VAL A 69 -1.65 -3.05 6.33
CA VAL A 69 -1.87 -1.67 6.76
C VAL A 69 -1.69 -0.76 5.55
N HIS A 70 -2.67 0.09 5.28
CA HIS A 70 -2.56 1.09 4.23
C HIS A 70 -1.98 2.39 4.80
N GLY A 71 -1.01 2.97 4.09
CA GLY A 71 -0.40 4.23 4.45
C GLY A 71 -1.33 5.43 4.25
N SER A 72 -1.13 6.51 4.98
CA SER A 72 -1.93 7.74 4.84
C SER A 72 -1.89 8.32 3.40
N TYR A 73 -3.02 8.85 2.93
CA TYR A 73 -3.11 9.56 1.64
C TYR A 73 -2.28 10.86 1.57
N LEU A 74 -1.79 11.36 2.71
CA LEU A 74 -0.92 12.54 2.77
C LEU A 74 0.50 12.24 2.28
N LEU A 75 0.88 10.96 2.21
CA LEU A 75 2.23 10.56 1.87
C LEU A 75 2.54 10.84 0.39
N ASN A 76 3.71 11.42 0.15
CA ASN A 76 4.34 11.42 -1.16
C ASN A 76 5.79 10.97 -1.01
N CYS A 77 6.05 9.66 -1.20
CA CYS A 77 7.37 9.06 -0.98
C CYS A 77 8.42 9.53 -1.99
N GLY A 78 7.99 10.07 -3.13
CA GLY A 78 8.82 10.58 -4.21
C GLY A 78 8.84 12.11 -4.33
N SER A 79 8.44 12.84 -3.28
CA SER A 79 8.39 14.31 -3.31
C SER A 79 9.78 14.92 -3.44
N SER A 80 9.95 15.88 -4.36
CA SER A 80 11.16 16.72 -4.43
C SER A 80 11.17 17.86 -3.42
N ASP A 81 10.06 18.07 -2.72
CA ASP A 81 9.98 19.02 -1.61
C ASP A 81 10.47 18.35 -0.33
N MET A 82 11.61 18.82 0.18
CA MET A 82 12.29 18.21 1.33
C MET A 82 11.47 18.24 2.62
N GLU A 83 10.58 19.22 2.79
CA GLU A 83 9.70 19.27 3.95
C GLU A 83 8.62 18.20 3.85
N ILE A 84 7.96 18.09 2.69
CA ILE A 84 6.94 17.06 2.43
C ILE A 84 7.56 15.67 2.53
N LEU A 85 8.74 15.47 1.94
CA LEU A 85 9.48 14.21 1.98
C LEU A 85 9.86 13.82 3.42
N GLY A 86 10.32 14.78 4.22
CA GLY A 86 10.65 14.58 5.63
C GLY A 86 9.43 14.17 6.47
N ARG A 87 8.28 14.83 6.25
CA ARG A 87 7.01 14.48 6.90
C ARG A 87 6.51 13.10 6.47
N ALA A 88 6.62 12.76 5.18
CA ALA A 88 6.23 11.46 4.66
C ALA A 88 7.08 10.33 5.28
N ARG A 89 8.41 10.48 5.28
CA ARG A 89 9.34 9.52 5.91
C ARG A 89 9.06 9.33 7.39
N THR A 90 8.86 10.43 8.13
CA THR A 90 8.53 10.37 9.56
C THR A 90 7.23 9.62 9.82
N SER A 91 6.20 9.90 9.01
CA SER A 91 4.89 9.27 9.13
C SER A 91 4.93 7.79 8.78
N MET A 92 5.63 7.41 7.70
CA MET A 92 5.83 6.01 7.33
C MET A 92 6.57 5.24 8.41
N ILE A 93 7.58 5.82 9.05
CA ILE A 93 8.30 5.18 10.15
C ILE A 93 7.37 4.95 11.35
N ASP A 94 6.57 5.94 11.72
CA ASP A 94 5.58 5.79 12.81
C ASP A 94 4.58 4.68 12.48
N GLU A 95 4.00 4.69 11.28
CA GLU A 95 3.04 3.67 10.84
C GLU A 95 3.64 2.27 10.78
N CYS A 96 4.85 2.13 10.23
CA CYS A 96 5.57 0.85 10.21
C CYS A 96 5.89 0.36 11.62
N LYS A 97 6.32 1.24 12.54
CA LYS A 97 6.55 0.86 13.94
C LYS A 97 5.26 0.44 14.65
N ARG A 98 4.12 1.06 14.35
CA ARG A 98 2.82 0.61 14.83
C ARG A 98 2.48 -0.77 14.28
N CYS A 99 2.73 -1.02 12.99
CA CYS A 99 2.58 -2.36 12.41
C CYS A 99 3.41 -3.40 13.19
N GLU A 100 4.67 -3.08 13.53
CA GLU A 100 5.54 -3.97 14.29
C GLU A 100 5.04 -4.21 15.73
N GLN A 101 4.50 -3.19 16.39
CA GLN A 101 3.83 -3.35 17.68
C GLN A 101 2.61 -4.26 17.59
N LEU A 102 1.85 -4.20 16.49
CA LEU A 102 0.69 -5.05 16.25
C LEU A 102 1.06 -6.47 15.77
N GLY A 103 2.32 -6.70 15.38
CA GLY A 103 2.76 -7.96 14.77
C GLY A 103 2.34 -8.12 13.31
N ILE A 104 2.11 -7.01 12.59
CA ILE A 104 1.75 -6.98 11.17
C ILE A 104 3.01 -6.83 10.32
N ILE A 105 3.06 -7.55 9.18
CA ILE A 105 4.23 -7.60 8.31
C ILE A 105 4.09 -6.66 7.10
N TYR A 106 2.88 -6.48 6.57
CA TYR A 106 2.65 -5.75 5.31
C TYR A 106 2.15 -4.33 5.53
N TYR A 107 2.86 -3.38 4.91
CA TYR A 107 2.54 -1.96 4.90
C TYR A 107 2.49 -1.45 3.47
N ASN A 108 1.30 -1.10 2.99
CA ASN A 108 1.03 -0.69 1.63
C ASN A 108 1.09 0.83 1.47
N VAL A 109 1.70 1.31 0.39
CA VAL A 109 1.77 2.74 0.05
C VAL A 109 1.63 2.97 -1.44
N HIS A 110 1.01 4.10 -1.78
CA HIS A 110 1.17 4.69 -3.09
C HIS A 110 2.61 5.22 -3.22
N PRO A 111 3.33 4.96 -4.34
CA PRO A 111 4.71 5.39 -4.51
C PRO A 111 4.86 6.91 -4.51
N GLY A 112 3.88 7.65 -5.05
CA GLY A 112 3.84 9.11 -4.94
C GLY A 112 3.60 9.83 -6.26
N SER A 113 4.08 11.07 -6.34
CA SER A 113 3.85 11.98 -7.47
C SER A 113 4.99 12.98 -7.63
N THR A 114 5.35 13.29 -8.88
CA THR A 114 6.34 14.32 -9.21
C THR A 114 5.85 15.72 -8.84
N ALA A 115 4.54 15.91 -8.68
CA ALA A 115 3.86 17.19 -8.56
C ALA A 115 4.23 18.23 -9.65
N GLY A 116 4.79 17.77 -10.78
CA GLY A 116 5.34 18.65 -11.83
C GLY A 116 6.62 19.39 -11.42
N LYS A 117 7.26 18.99 -10.31
CA LYS A 117 8.43 19.65 -9.72
C LYS A 117 9.74 18.89 -9.90
N CYS A 118 9.70 17.67 -10.43
CA CYS A 118 10.87 16.87 -10.78
C CYS A 118 10.55 15.95 -11.96
N THR A 119 11.58 15.33 -12.54
CA THR A 119 11.41 14.28 -13.54
C THR A 119 10.81 13.02 -12.90
N ARG A 120 10.19 12.16 -13.73
CA ARG A 120 9.71 10.85 -13.26
C ARG A 120 10.86 10.01 -12.70
N GLU A 121 12.01 9.98 -13.38
CA GLU A 121 13.19 9.23 -12.95
C GLU A 121 13.69 9.66 -11.55
N GLU A 122 13.82 10.97 -11.31
CA GLU A 122 14.18 11.51 -9.99
C GLU A 122 13.13 11.14 -8.92
N CYS A 123 11.85 11.16 -9.28
CA CYS A 123 10.77 10.74 -8.37
C CYS A 123 10.90 9.27 -8.01
N LEU A 124 11.04 8.36 -8.99
CA LEU A 124 11.22 6.91 -8.74
C LEU A 124 12.44 6.63 -7.87
N LYS A 125 13.56 7.32 -8.12
CA LYS A 125 14.76 7.22 -7.28
C LYS A 125 14.48 7.66 -5.85
N THR A 126 13.80 8.79 -5.68
CA THR A 126 13.42 9.31 -4.36
C THR A 126 12.48 8.34 -3.62
N VAL A 127 11.57 7.67 -4.33
CA VAL A 127 10.73 6.61 -3.76
C VAL A 127 11.60 5.48 -3.22
N ALA A 128 12.51 4.93 -4.03
CA ALA A 128 13.40 3.85 -3.61
C ALA A 128 14.24 4.22 -2.38
N GLU A 129 14.82 5.43 -2.36
CA GLU A 129 15.55 5.96 -1.21
C GLU A 129 14.67 6.10 0.04
N THR A 130 13.42 6.52 -0.13
CA THR A 130 12.45 6.60 0.97
C THR A 130 12.11 5.21 1.52
N LEU A 131 11.93 4.20 0.66
CA LEU A 131 11.69 2.83 1.10
C LEU A 131 12.88 2.30 1.92
N ASP A 132 14.10 2.46 1.42
CA ASP A 132 15.31 2.08 2.15
C ASP A 132 15.42 2.83 3.49
N TYR A 133 15.16 4.15 3.50
CA TYR A 133 15.21 4.97 4.72
C TYR A 133 14.26 4.46 5.80
N VAL A 134 13.04 4.06 5.42
CA VAL A 134 12.03 3.50 6.35
C VAL A 134 12.43 2.10 6.80
N MET A 135 12.88 1.24 5.88
CA MET A 135 13.30 -0.13 6.19
C MET A 135 14.53 -0.18 7.11
N GLU A 136 15.48 0.73 6.97
CA GLU A 136 16.65 0.87 7.86
C GLU A 136 16.26 1.25 9.31
N ARG A 137 15.02 1.72 9.54
CA ARG A 137 14.51 2.19 10.84
C ARG A 137 13.39 1.30 11.39
N THR A 138 13.19 0.14 10.78
CA THR A 138 12.19 -0.88 11.12
C THR A 138 12.85 -2.26 11.05
N GLN A 139 12.32 -3.23 11.77
CA GLN A 139 12.89 -4.56 11.90
C GLN A 139 12.52 -5.50 10.75
N TYR A 140 11.23 -5.63 10.42
CA TYR A 140 10.76 -6.70 9.52
C TYR A 140 9.64 -6.33 8.55
N ILE A 141 9.13 -5.10 8.60
CA ILE A 141 8.07 -4.65 7.68
C ILE A 141 8.46 -4.85 6.22
N THR A 142 7.55 -5.44 5.44
CA THR A 142 7.60 -5.49 3.99
C THR A 142 6.73 -4.36 3.44
N ILE A 143 7.33 -3.42 2.72
CA ILE A 143 6.60 -2.30 2.13
C ILE A 143 6.03 -2.73 0.77
N LEU A 144 4.72 -2.61 0.59
CA LEU A 144 4.05 -2.91 -0.67
C LEU A 144 3.90 -1.61 -1.48
N ILE A 145 4.44 -1.61 -2.69
CA ILE A 145 4.24 -0.52 -3.65
C ILE A 145 2.92 -0.82 -4.38
N GLU A 146 1.94 0.05 -4.22
CA GLU A 146 0.65 -0.11 -4.90
C GLU A 146 0.74 0.38 -6.35
N THR A 147 0.13 -0.37 -7.27
CA THR A 147 -0.11 0.10 -8.64
C THR A 147 -1.05 1.30 -8.64
N MET A 148 -0.73 2.33 -9.43
CA MET A 148 -1.52 3.57 -9.48
C MET A 148 -2.31 3.69 -10.79
N ALA A 149 -3.36 4.50 -10.79
CA ALA A 149 -4.15 4.76 -12.00
C ALA A 149 -3.38 5.56 -13.09
N GLY A 150 -2.20 6.12 -12.77
CA GLY A 150 -1.38 6.88 -13.73
C GLY A 150 -1.85 8.30 -14.01
N GLN A 151 -2.79 8.84 -13.22
CA GLN A 151 -3.35 10.17 -13.40
C GLN A 151 -2.33 11.29 -13.11
N GLY A 152 -2.31 12.30 -13.98
CA GLY A 152 -1.50 13.52 -13.83
C GLY A 152 -0.01 13.23 -13.58
N ASN A 153 0.47 13.65 -12.42
CA ASN A 153 1.88 13.56 -12.03
C ASN A 153 2.21 12.32 -11.17
N THR A 154 1.24 11.42 -10.96
CA THR A 154 1.50 10.17 -10.21
C THR A 154 2.49 9.27 -10.95
N VAL A 155 3.24 8.50 -10.16
CA VAL A 155 4.13 7.43 -10.64
C VAL A 155 3.60 6.07 -10.17
N GLY A 156 4.07 4.98 -10.78
CA GLY A 156 3.58 3.62 -10.50
C GLY A 156 2.35 3.25 -11.32
N GLY A 157 2.02 4.05 -12.35
CA GLY A 157 0.96 3.73 -13.31
C GLY A 157 1.38 2.71 -14.35
N LYS A 158 2.69 2.51 -14.51
CA LYS A 158 3.27 1.47 -15.35
C LYS A 158 4.01 0.45 -14.50
N PHE A 159 3.88 -0.83 -14.83
CA PHE A 159 4.64 -1.89 -14.16
C PHE A 159 6.15 -1.65 -14.24
N GLU A 160 6.64 -1.05 -15.33
CA GLU A 160 8.04 -0.69 -15.52
C GLU A 160 8.52 0.37 -14.54
N GLU A 161 7.65 1.28 -14.07
CA GLU A 161 8.01 2.27 -13.05
C GLU A 161 8.20 1.61 -11.67
N ILE A 162 7.32 0.66 -11.32
CA ILE A 162 7.42 -0.12 -10.07
C ILE A 162 8.68 -1.00 -10.09
N GLN A 163 8.94 -1.64 -11.23
CA GLN A 163 10.13 -2.44 -11.46
C GLN A 163 11.41 -1.62 -11.22
N GLN A 164 11.50 -0.40 -11.77
CA GLN A 164 12.65 0.49 -11.57
C GLN A 164 12.85 0.86 -10.10
N ILE A 165 11.76 1.12 -9.36
CA ILE A 165 11.85 1.36 -7.91
C ILE A 165 12.44 0.13 -7.20
N ILE A 166 11.93 -1.07 -7.49
CA ILE A 166 12.39 -2.33 -6.87
C ILE A 166 13.87 -2.58 -7.19
N GLU A 167 14.32 -2.31 -8.42
CA GLU A 167 15.73 -2.44 -8.81
C GLU A 167 16.66 -1.56 -7.97
N MET A 168 16.24 -0.32 -7.69
CA MET A 168 17.02 0.65 -6.92
C MET A 168 17.03 0.39 -5.41
N VAL A 169 16.02 -0.31 -4.87
CA VAL A 169 15.96 -0.64 -3.44
C VAL A 169 17.05 -1.64 -3.05
N LYS A 170 17.74 -1.38 -1.92
CA LYS A 170 18.80 -2.27 -1.40
C LYS A 170 18.25 -3.61 -0.93
N ASN A 171 17.23 -3.61 -0.07
CA ASN A 171 16.67 -4.83 0.52
C ASN A 171 15.37 -5.27 -0.17
N LYS A 172 15.52 -5.86 -1.37
CA LYS A 172 14.40 -6.36 -2.18
C LYS A 172 13.51 -7.39 -1.49
N LYS A 173 14.01 -8.10 -0.45
CA LYS A 173 13.22 -9.07 0.31
C LYS A 173 12.12 -8.43 1.17
N ARG A 174 12.29 -7.14 1.50
CA ARG A 174 11.33 -6.34 2.29
C ARG A 174 10.52 -5.38 1.41
N VAL A 175 10.43 -5.67 0.11
CA VAL A 175 9.53 -4.99 -0.83
C VAL A 175 8.59 -5.99 -1.46
N GLY A 176 7.36 -5.57 -1.68
CA GLY A 176 6.38 -6.27 -2.50
C GLY A 176 5.53 -5.29 -3.29
N VAL A 177 4.52 -5.81 -3.96
CA VAL A 177 3.55 -5.05 -4.76
C VAL A 177 2.14 -5.40 -4.33
N CYS A 178 1.31 -4.37 -4.18
CA CYS A 178 -0.14 -4.50 -4.13
C CYS A 178 -0.69 -4.15 -5.52
N LEU A 179 -1.43 -5.08 -6.12
CA LEU A 179 -2.07 -4.86 -7.42
C LEU A 179 -3.52 -4.45 -7.18
N ASP A 180 -3.85 -3.20 -7.48
CA ASP A 180 -5.20 -2.67 -7.42
C ASP A 180 -5.86 -2.79 -8.80
N THR A 181 -6.96 -3.56 -8.88
CA THR A 181 -7.65 -3.87 -10.13
C THR A 181 -8.24 -2.63 -10.80
N CYS A 182 -8.78 -1.68 -10.04
CA CYS A 182 -9.33 -0.43 -10.57
C CYS A 182 -8.21 0.47 -11.11
N HIS A 183 -7.09 0.55 -10.40
CA HIS A 183 -5.94 1.34 -10.81
C HIS A 183 -5.32 0.80 -12.10
N ILE A 184 -5.01 -0.50 -12.18
CA ILE A 184 -4.41 -1.05 -13.39
C ILE A 184 -5.37 -0.96 -14.58
N PHE A 185 -6.68 -1.11 -14.35
CA PHE A 185 -7.70 -0.93 -15.38
C PHE A 185 -7.74 0.51 -15.90
N ALA A 186 -7.73 1.48 -14.97
CA ALA A 186 -7.65 2.89 -15.30
C ALA A 186 -6.36 3.23 -16.05
N ALA A 187 -5.24 2.57 -15.72
CA ALA A 187 -3.92 2.72 -16.34
C ALA A 187 -3.78 2.05 -17.73
N GLY A 188 -4.71 1.18 -18.12
CA GLY A 188 -4.73 0.52 -19.43
C GLY A 188 -4.38 -0.97 -19.45
N TYR A 189 -4.39 -1.63 -18.30
CA TYR A 189 -4.25 -3.07 -18.20
C TYR A 189 -5.63 -3.71 -18.10
N ASP A 190 -6.06 -4.39 -19.17
CA ASP A 190 -7.40 -4.97 -19.23
C ASP A 190 -7.46 -6.29 -18.44
N ILE A 191 -8.57 -6.48 -17.72
CA ILE A 191 -8.82 -7.64 -16.86
C ILE A 191 -10.28 -8.11 -16.97
N ARG A 192 -11.01 -7.69 -18.02
CA ARG A 192 -12.46 -7.94 -18.17
C ARG A 192 -12.82 -9.32 -18.71
N SER A 193 -11.88 -10.00 -19.37
CA SER A 193 -12.03 -11.40 -19.78
C SER A 193 -10.86 -12.22 -19.27
N GLU A 194 -11.05 -13.54 -19.19
CA GLU A 194 -10.01 -14.47 -18.74
C GLU A 194 -8.75 -14.35 -19.59
N GLU A 195 -8.88 -14.23 -20.91
CA GLU A 195 -7.77 -14.10 -21.84
C GLU A 195 -6.93 -12.84 -21.58
N VAL A 196 -7.56 -11.66 -21.53
CA VAL A 196 -6.84 -10.40 -21.32
C VAL A 196 -6.32 -10.27 -19.88
N TYR A 197 -7.00 -10.89 -18.90
CA TYR A 197 -6.48 -11.02 -17.55
C TYR A 197 -5.16 -11.79 -17.55
N HIS A 198 -5.10 -12.95 -18.23
CA HIS A 198 -3.86 -13.72 -18.33
C HIS A 198 -2.74 -12.94 -19.03
N GLU A 199 -3.05 -12.16 -20.07
CA GLU A 199 -2.08 -11.28 -20.71
C GLU A 199 -1.54 -10.22 -19.74
N THR A 200 -2.43 -9.57 -18.99
CA THR A 200 -2.06 -8.57 -17.98
C THR A 200 -1.19 -9.15 -16.87
N ILE A 201 -1.55 -10.32 -16.33
CA ILE A 201 -0.77 -10.99 -15.28
C ILE A 201 0.56 -11.52 -15.83
N THR A 202 0.60 -12.02 -17.07
CA THR A 202 1.85 -12.41 -17.73
C THR A 202 2.77 -11.21 -17.91
N LYS A 203 2.22 -10.05 -18.29
CA LYS A 203 2.99 -8.81 -18.37
C LYS A 203 3.51 -8.37 -17.00
N PHE A 204 2.68 -8.49 -15.95
CA PHE A 204 3.13 -8.23 -14.57
C PHE A 204 4.30 -9.14 -14.18
N ASP A 205 4.20 -10.44 -14.45
CA ASP A 205 5.25 -11.41 -14.12
C ASP A 205 6.55 -11.15 -14.91
N ASN A 206 6.44 -10.87 -16.21
CA ASN A 206 7.61 -10.59 -17.04
C ASN A 206 8.32 -9.29 -16.66
N THR A 207 7.58 -8.27 -16.20
CA THR A 207 8.15 -6.97 -15.86
C THR A 207 8.61 -6.93 -14.39
N ILE A 208 7.71 -7.20 -13.44
CA ILE A 208 7.99 -7.11 -12.00
C ILE A 208 8.36 -8.48 -11.44
N GLY A 209 7.58 -9.50 -11.78
CA GLY A 209 7.70 -10.86 -11.23
C GLY A 209 6.69 -11.13 -10.12
N LEU A 210 5.98 -12.26 -10.25
CA LEU A 210 4.99 -12.73 -9.27
C LEU A 210 5.59 -12.96 -7.88
N GLN A 211 6.91 -13.16 -7.78
CA GLN A 211 7.59 -13.23 -6.49
C GLN A 211 7.48 -11.96 -5.65
N TYR A 212 7.12 -10.81 -6.22
CA TYR A 212 6.88 -9.57 -5.48
C TYR A 212 5.41 -9.32 -5.17
N LEU A 213 4.47 -10.03 -5.80
CA LEU A 213 3.05 -9.87 -5.53
C LEU A 213 2.73 -10.33 -4.10
N ARG A 214 2.12 -9.46 -3.30
CA ARG A 214 1.78 -9.73 -1.89
C ARG A 214 0.33 -9.45 -1.53
N ALA A 215 -0.33 -8.58 -2.29
CA ALA A 215 -1.71 -8.23 -2.04
C ALA A 215 -2.43 -7.87 -3.35
N PHE A 216 -3.75 -8.01 -3.32
CA PHE A 216 -4.66 -7.42 -4.29
C PHE A 216 -5.58 -6.45 -3.56
N HIS A 217 -5.84 -5.29 -4.16
CA HIS A 217 -7.06 -4.55 -3.92
C HIS A 217 -8.04 -4.90 -5.04
N ILE A 218 -9.19 -5.49 -4.68
CA ILE A 218 -10.19 -5.96 -5.64
C ILE A 218 -11.31 -4.94 -5.68
N ASN A 219 -11.12 -3.94 -6.53
CA ASN A 219 -12.04 -2.82 -6.72
C ASN A 219 -12.61 -2.86 -8.15
N ASP A 220 -13.92 -2.64 -8.27
CA ASP A 220 -14.53 -2.31 -9.56
C ASP A 220 -14.16 -0.86 -9.97
N SER A 221 -14.34 -0.51 -11.24
CA SER A 221 -14.04 0.84 -11.74
C SER A 221 -15.30 1.57 -12.20
N LEU A 222 -15.56 2.73 -11.60
CA LEU A 222 -16.54 3.69 -12.12
C LEU A 222 -16.03 4.39 -13.40
N GLY A 223 -14.72 4.37 -13.63
CA GLY A 223 -14.07 4.95 -14.81
C GLY A 223 -14.12 4.03 -16.03
N LYS A 224 -13.93 4.59 -17.22
CA LYS A 224 -13.74 3.79 -18.44
C LYS A 224 -12.33 3.18 -18.46
N PHE A 225 -12.17 2.08 -19.19
CA PHE A 225 -10.85 1.55 -19.49
C PHE A 225 -9.93 2.66 -20.03
N TYR A 226 -8.70 2.74 -19.51
CA TYR A 226 -7.72 3.74 -19.93
C TYR A 226 -8.15 5.21 -19.69
N CYS A 227 -8.94 5.49 -18.65
CA CYS A 227 -9.45 6.84 -18.37
C CYS A 227 -8.43 7.79 -17.71
N HIS A 228 -7.18 7.38 -17.50
CA HIS A 228 -6.16 8.29 -16.95
C HIS A 228 -5.68 9.37 -17.93
N SER A 229 -5.96 9.18 -19.22
CA SER A 229 -5.47 10.01 -20.33
C SER A 229 -6.36 11.21 -20.68
N SER A 230 -7.35 11.54 -19.83
CA SER A 230 -8.27 12.68 -20.02
C SER A 230 -7.93 13.87 -19.16
#